data_AF-A0A4Z2IL53-F1
#
_entry.id   AF-A0A4Z2IL53-F1
#
_cell.length_a   1.000
_cell.length_b   1.000
_cell.length_c   1.000
_cell.angle_alpha   90.00
_cell.angle_beta   90.00
_cell.angle_gamma   90.00
#
_symmetry.space_group_name_H-M   'P 1'
#
loop_
_entity.id
_entity.type
_entity.pdbx_description
1 polymer ?
#
loop_
_entity_poly.entity_id
_entity_poly.type
_entity_poly.pdbx_seq_one_letter_code
_entity_poly.pdbx_strand_id
1 'polypeptide(L)'
;MGSYFGYAVAATDVNNDGLDDLVVGAPMFMRRGVDGRLEELGKVYVYLQRGPLLLEPSQSHLLGRQAFSRFGTSLAPLGDLNQDGFNDMAVGCPYGGDEQDGLVLIYNGHAGGLMDTPTQTLSGQWASSSFPASFGFSLRGNRDLDQNGYPGPGR
;
A
#
# COMPACT_ATOMS: atom_id res chain seq x y z
N MET A 1 19.70 -3.67 -12.27
CA MET A 1 18.41 -4.23 -11.79
C MET A 1 17.38 -3.12 -11.80
N GLY A 2 16.14 -3.40 -12.23
CA GLY A 2 15.04 -2.43 -12.24
C GLY A 2 14.22 -2.51 -10.95
N SER A 3 13.54 -1.43 -10.57
CA SER A 3 12.71 -1.36 -9.34
C SER A 3 11.37 -2.08 -9.44
N TYR A 4 11.01 -2.59 -10.63
CA TYR A 4 9.68 -3.12 -10.96
C TYR A 4 8.56 -2.09 -10.74
N PHE A 5 8.82 -0.82 -11.10
CA PHE A 5 7.77 0.20 -11.13
C PHE A 5 6.63 -0.21 -12.06
N GLY A 6 5.40 -0.21 -11.54
CA GLY A 6 4.22 -0.70 -12.26
C GLY A 6 3.90 -2.17 -12.00
N TYR A 7 4.56 -2.82 -11.01
CA TYR A 7 4.24 -4.19 -10.61
C TYR A 7 2.79 -4.33 -10.15
N ALA A 8 2.31 -3.36 -9.38
CA ALA A 8 0.93 -3.20 -8.97
C ALA A 8 0.48 -1.77 -9.24
N VAL A 9 -0.78 -1.59 -9.62
CA VAL A 9 -1.40 -0.29 -9.84
C VAL A 9 -2.80 -0.28 -9.22
N ALA A 10 -3.20 0.86 -8.68
CA ALA A 10 -4.54 1.10 -8.18
C ALA A 10 -4.96 2.53 -8.53
N ALA A 11 -6.26 2.73 -8.73
CA ALA A 11 -6.86 4.06 -8.94
C ALA A 11 -7.99 4.26 -7.94
N THR A 12 -7.96 5.40 -7.23
CA THR A 12 -8.99 5.81 -6.27
C THR A 12 -8.72 7.26 -5.86
N ASP A 13 -9.76 8.05 -5.61
CA ASP A 13 -9.64 9.41 -5.08
C ASP A 13 -9.17 9.39 -3.61
N VAL A 14 -7.87 9.55 -3.35
CA VAL A 14 -7.31 9.47 -1.99
C VAL A 14 -7.35 10.82 -1.27
N ASN A 15 -7.56 11.91 -2.01
CA ASN A 15 -7.52 13.28 -1.49
C ASN A 15 -8.91 13.95 -1.40
N ASN A 16 -9.96 13.24 -1.81
CA ASN A 16 -11.36 13.65 -1.82
C ASN A 16 -11.62 14.94 -2.64
N ASP A 17 -10.98 15.07 -3.80
CA ASP A 17 -11.22 16.18 -4.74
C ASP A 17 -12.17 15.81 -5.90
N GLY A 18 -12.67 14.58 -5.91
CA GLY A 18 -13.60 14.05 -6.91
C GLY A 18 -12.91 13.49 -8.15
N LEU A 19 -11.57 13.42 -8.18
CA LEU A 19 -10.78 12.83 -9.25
C LEU A 19 -10.06 11.57 -8.74
N ASP A 20 -10.09 10.50 -9.53
CA ASP A 20 -9.31 9.31 -9.19
C ASP A 20 -7.80 9.60 -9.27
N ASP A 21 -7.08 9.28 -8.21
CA ASP A 21 -5.62 9.36 -8.13
C ASP A 21 -4.98 8.02 -8.50
N LEU A 22 -3.73 8.05 -8.98
CA LEU A 22 -2.98 6.85 -9.38
C LEU A 22 -1.95 6.46 -8.32
N VAL A 23 -1.98 5.19 -7.90
CA VAL A 23 -1.01 4.61 -6.97
C VAL A 23 -0.25 3.47 -7.66
N VAL A 24 1.08 3.50 -7.60
CA VAL A 24 1.96 2.58 -8.34
C VAL A 24 3.01 1.95 -7.42
N GLY A 25 3.04 0.61 -7.39
CA GLY A 25 4.02 -0.17 -6.64
C GLY A 25 5.33 -0.39 -7.41
N ALA A 26 6.44 -0.37 -6.67
CA ALA A 26 7.79 -0.69 -7.12
C ALA A 26 8.49 -1.55 -6.04
N PRO A 27 8.10 -2.83 -5.90
CA PRO A 27 8.50 -3.67 -4.78
C PRO A 27 10.01 -3.94 -4.68
N MET A 28 10.76 -3.82 -5.79
CA MET A 28 12.21 -4.02 -5.81
C MET A 28 12.99 -2.70 -5.78
N PHE A 29 12.37 -1.61 -5.34
CA PHE A 29 13.05 -0.32 -5.18
C PHE A 29 14.18 -0.42 -4.16
N MET A 30 15.38 -0.01 -4.58
CA MET A 30 16.59 0.01 -3.78
C MET A 30 16.85 1.42 -3.25
N ARG A 31 17.02 1.58 -1.94
CA ARG A 31 17.48 2.83 -1.32
C ARG A 31 18.91 2.67 -0.85
N ARG A 32 19.74 3.70 -1.04
CA ARG A 32 21.06 3.77 -0.43
C ARG A 32 20.93 4.18 1.03
N GLY A 33 21.36 3.32 1.95
CA GLY A 33 21.44 3.58 3.39
C GLY A 33 22.54 4.58 3.74
N VAL A 34 22.56 5.02 5.00
CA VAL A 34 23.57 5.96 5.52
C VAL A 34 24.98 5.36 5.52
N ASP A 35 25.07 4.04 5.64
CA ASP A 35 26.30 3.25 5.54
C ASP A 35 26.77 3.02 4.09
N GLY A 36 26.03 3.56 3.12
CA GLY A 36 26.32 3.42 1.69
C GLY A 36 25.89 2.11 1.07
N ARG A 37 25.28 1.18 1.83
CA ARG A 37 24.76 -0.09 1.30
C ARG A 37 23.42 0.12 0.61
N LEU A 38 23.12 -0.72 -0.38
CA LEU A 38 21.82 -0.75 -1.04
C LEU A 38 20.90 -1.70 -0.29
N GLU A 39 19.72 -1.23 0.06
CA GLU A 39 18.66 -2.00 0.70
C GLU A 39 17.43 -2.04 -0.20
N GLU A 40 16.94 -3.24 -0.49
CA GLU A 40 15.65 -3.42 -1.17
C GLU A 40 14.54 -3.13 -0.16
N LEU A 41 13.93 -1.96 -0.25
CA LEU A 41 12.85 -1.58 0.66
C LEU A 41 11.49 -1.66 -0.01
N GLY A 42 11.45 -1.57 -1.34
CA GLY A 42 10.20 -1.34 -2.04
C GLY A 42 9.69 0.09 -1.86
N LYS A 43 8.90 0.56 -2.81
CA LYS A 43 8.36 1.91 -2.82
C LYS A 43 6.98 1.93 -3.47
N VAL A 44 6.09 2.78 -2.95
CA VAL A 44 4.81 3.09 -3.57
C VAL A 44 4.79 4.58 -3.90
N TYR A 45 4.39 4.86 -5.13
CA TYR A 45 4.28 6.21 -5.66
C TYR A 45 2.81 6.59 -5.73
N VAL A 46 2.47 7.77 -5.22
CA VAL A 46 1.13 8.36 -5.30
C VAL A 46 1.20 9.53 -6.26
N TYR A 47 0.33 9.53 -7.26
CA TYR A 47 0.16 10.60 -8.22
C TYR A 47 -1.25 11.13 -8.12
N LEU A 48 -1.39 12.38 -7.69
CA LEU A 48 -2.69 13.03 -7.56
C LEU A 48 -3.13 13.56 -8.92
N GLN A 49 -4.39 13.33 -9.26
CA GLN A 49 -4.95 13.89 -10.48
C GLN A 49 -5.37 15.34 -10.23
N ARG A 50 -4.83 16.30 -11.01
CA ARG A 50 -5.16 17.73 -10.90
C ARG A 50 -6.02 18.25 -12.05
N GLY A 51 -6.32 17.38 -13.00
CA GLY A 51 -7.13 17.68 -14.18
C GLY A 51 -7.09 16.53 -15.19
N PRO A 52 -7.77 16.67 -16.34
CA PRO A 52 -7.80 15.62 -17.36
C PRO A 52 -6.39 15.22 -17.81
N LEU A 53 -6.01 13.97 -17.54
CA LEU A 53 -4.69 13.40 -17.86
C LEU A 53 -3.50 14.14 -17.21
N LEU A 54 -3.74 14.94 -16.18
CA LEU A 54 -2.71 15.65 -15.42
C LEU A 54 -2.49 14.96 -14.08
N LEU A 55 -1.42 14.15 -14.00
CA LEU A 55 -0.99 13.44 -12.81
C LEU A 55 0.26 14.10 -12.22
N GLU A 56 0.18 14.56 -10.99
CA GLU A 56 1.28 15.18 -10.26
C GLU A 56 1.74 14.27 -9.11
N PRO A 57 3.05 14.05 -8.92
CA PRO A 57 3.52 13.27 -7.78
C PRO A 57 3.12 13.95 -6.47
N SER A 58 2.49 13.19 -5.57
CA SER A 58 2.29 13.64 -4.19
C SER A 58 3.63 13.74 -3.46
N GLN A 59 3.68 14.57 -2.43
CA GLN A 59 4.81 14.62 -1.49
C GLN A 59 4.98 13.28 -0.76
N SER A 60 3.88 12.55 -0.55
CA SER A 60 3.85 11.27 0.14
C SER A 60 4.29 10.13 -0.80
N HIS A 61 5.59 9.96 -0.96
CA HIS A 61 6.12 8.73 -1.52
C HIS A 61 6.37 7.72 -0.40
N LEU A 62 5.58 6.65 -0.38
CA LEU A 62 5.66 5.65 0.68
C LEU A 62 6.85 4.73 0.44
N LEU A 63 7.70 4.57 1.44
CA LEU A 63 8.86 3.70 1.37
C LEU A 63 8.69 2.56 2.37
N GLY A 64 9.02 1.34 1.94
CA GLY A 64 9.06 0.21 2.84
C GLY A 64 10.09 0.40 3.96
N ARG A 65 9.80 -0.18 5.12
CA ARG A 65 10.61 -0.03 6.33
C ARG A 65 11.46 -1.26 6.65
N GLN A 66 11.19 -2.38 5.97
CA GLN A 66 11.88 -3.65 6.17
C GLN A 66 12.55 -4.09 4.87
N ALA A 67 13.82 -4.46 4.95
CA ALA A 67 14.58 -4.96 3.82
C ALA A 67 13.96 -6.26 3.27
N PHE A 68 13.92 -6.39 1.95
CA PHE A 68 13.40 -7.55 1.21
C PHE A 68 11.92 -7.88 1.45
N SER A 69 11.17 -6.99 2.12
CA SER A 69 9.73 -7.16 2.39
C SER A 69 8.85 -7.02 1.14
N ARG A 70 9.42 -6.44 0.08
CA ARG A 70 8.74 -6.11 -1.18
C ARG A 70 7.50 -5.23 -0.99
N PHE A 71 7.64 -4.18 -0.21
CA PHE A 71 6.59 -3.17 -0.02
C PHE A 71 6.06 -2.65 -1.36
N GLY A 72 4.74 -2.70 -1.54
CA GLY A 72 4.08 -2.31 -2.79
C GLY A 72 3.93 -3.45 -3.80
N THR A 73 3.99 -4.71 -3.36
CA THR A 73 3.71 -5.87 -4.22
C THR A 73 2.23 -5.94 -4.62
N SER A 74 1.33 -5.54 -3.74
CA SER A 74 -0.10 -5.42 -4.04
C SER A 74 -0.66 -4.14 -3.45
N LEU A 75 -1.65 -3.58 -4.14
CA LEU A 75 -2.36 -2.37 -3.75
C LEU A 75 -3.85 -2.65 -3.82
N ALA A 76 -4.60 -2.21 -2.80
CA ALA A 76 -6.06 -2.29 -2.83
C ALA A 76 -6.68 -1.02 -2.23
N PRO A 77 -7.46 -0.26 -3.03
CA PRO A 77 -8.36 0.74 -2.50
C PRO A 77 -9.31 0.09 -1.50
N LEU A 78 -9.46 0.72 -0.34
CA LEU A 78 -10.39 0.27 0.69
C LEU A 78 -11.68 1.08 0.65
N GLY A 79 -11.64 2.30 0.10
CA GLY A 79 -12.68 3.30 0.37
C GLY A 79 -12.40 3.99 1.71
N ASP A 80 -13.31 4.84 2.16
CA ASP A 80 -13.20 5.53 3.45
C ASP A 80 -13.47 4.57 4.63
N LEU A 81 -12.43 3.90 5.12
CA LEU A 81 -12.53 2.84 6.14
C LEU A 81 -12.77 3.42 7.53
N ASN A 82 -12.29 4.63 7.80
CA ASN A 82 -12.44 5.29 9.10
C ASN A 82 -13.56 6.36 9.14
N GLN A 83 -14.25 6.58 8.01
CA GLN A 83 -15.36 7.54 7.84
C GLN A 83 -14.92 9.00 8.07
N ASP A 84 -13.70 9.35 7.66
CA ASP A 84 -13.16 10.70 7.78
C ASP A 84 -13.34 11.57 6.52
N GLY A 85 -13.88 10.97 5.46
CA GLY A 85 -14.13 11.59 4.16
C GLY A 85 -13.02 11.35 3.14
N PHE A 86 -11.97 10.60 3.42
CA PHE A 86 -10.90 10.30 2.47
C PHE A 86 -10.80 8.78 2.21
N ASN A 87 -10.54 8.38 0.96
CA ASN A 87 -10.38 6.95 0.69
C ASN A 87 -9.01 6.44 1.15
N ASP A 88 -9.03 5.25 1.74
CA ASP A 88 -7.87 4.58 2.29
C ASP A 88 -7.30 3.51 1.35
N MET A 89 -6.06 3.09 1.63
CA MET A 89 -5.31 2.14 0.82
C MET A 89 -4.68 1.05 1.67
N ALA A 90 -4.81 -0.21 1.25
CA ALA A 90 -4.02 -1.31 1.75
C ALA A 90 -2.81 -1.58 0.84
N VAL A 91 -1.63 -1.75 1.44
CA VAL A 91 -0.37 -2.05 0.75
C VAL A 91 0.22 -3.36 1.27
N GLY A 92 0.50 -4.29 0.35
CA GLY A 92 1.06 -5.60 0.68
C GLY A 92 2.59 -5.61 0.76
N CYS A 93 3.11 -6.32 1.75
CA CYS A 93 4.51 -6.65 1.95
C CYS A 93 4.64 -8.17 2.20
N PRO A 94 4.57 -9.01 1.16
CA PRO A 94 4.38 -10.46 1.32
C PRO A 94 5.51 -11.18 2.07
N TYR A 95 6.67 -10.55 2.19
CA TYR A 95 7.85 -11.08 2.88
C TYR A 95 8.28 -10.20 4.06
N GLY A 96 7.42 -9.26 4.47
CA GLY A 96 7.62 -8.49 5.70
C GLY A 96 7.21 -9.30 6.94
N GLY A 97 7.49 -8.73 8.11
CA GLY A 97 7.24 -9.33 9.42
C GLY A 97 8.48 -10.05 9.96
N ASP A 98 8.52 -10.24 11.28
CA ASP A 98 9.70 -10.78 11.98
C ASP A 98 10.03 -12.21 11.52
N GLU A 99 9.01 -12.98 11.15
CA GLU A 99 9.12 -14.35 10.65
C GLU A 99 8.91 -14.45 9.12
N GLN A 100 8.89 -13.33 8.40
CA GLN A 100 8.51 -13.26 6.98
C GLN A 100 7.13 -13.87 6.69
N ASP A 101 6.22 -13.71 7.65
CA ASP A 101 4.82 -14.14 7.64
C ASP A 101 3.94 -13.30 6.70
N GLY A 102 4.46 -12.17 6.22
CA GLY A 102 3.78 -11.26 5.32
C GLY A 102 2.95 -10.24 6.07
N LEU A 103 2.96 -9.00 5.58
CA LEU A 103 2.24 -7.87 6.18
C LEU A 103 1.29 -7.23 5.18
N VAL A 104 0.19 -6.69 5.70
CA VAL A 104 -0.66 -5.72 5.01
C VAL A 104 -0.69 -4.45 5.85
N LEU A 105 -0.31 -3.34 5.24
CA LEU A 105 -0.24 -2.03 5.88
C LEU A 105 -1.41 -1.17 5.39
N ILE A 106 -2.15 -0.56 6.31
CA ILE A 106 -3.26 0.34 6.00
C ILE A 106 -2.76 1.78 6.09
N TYR A 107 -2.96 2.52 5.02
CA TYR A 107 -2.63 3.94 4.90
C TYR A 107 -3.91 4.73 4.71
N ASN A 108 -4.19 5.65 5.62
CA ASN A 108 -5.34 6.53 5.49
C ASN A 108 -5.11 7.64 4.47
N GLY A 109 -6.18 8.02 3.78
CA GLY A 109 -6.20 9.20 2.92
C GLY A 109 -6.21 10.51 3.71
N HIS A 110 -5.87 11.61 3.05
CA HIS A 110 -6.03 12.99 3.53
C HIS A 110 -5.92 13.96 2.35
N ALA A 111 -6.17 15.24 2.57
CA ALA A 111 -6.12 16.27 1.52
C ALA A 111 -4.79 16.36 0.72
N GLY A 112 -3.69 15.80 1.24
CA GLY A 112 -2.40 15.73 0.56
C GLY A 112 -2.12 14.41 -0.19
N GLY A 113 -3.05 13.45 -0.16
CA GLY A 113 -2.90 12.10 -0.72
C GLY A 113 -3.00 11.04 0.37
N LEU A 114 -2.01 10.13 0.43
CA LEU A 114 -1.92 9.14 1.51
C LEU A 114 -0.98 9.61 2.61
N MET A 115 -1.29 9.22 3.86
CA MET A 115 -0.39 9.42 5.00
C MET A 115 0.96 8.71 4.78
N ASP A 116 2.06 9.27 5.30
CA ASP A 116 3.40 8.65 5.17
C ASP A 116 3.60 7.43 6.07
N THR A 117 2.81 7.33 7.14
CA THR A 117 2.88 6.24 8.12
C THR A 117 1.60 5.41 8.11
N PRO A 118 1.70 4.08 8.15
CA PRO A 118 0.52 3.25 8.23
C PRO A 118 -0.16 3.43 9.60
N THR A 119 -1.49 3.49 9.59
CA THR A 119 -2.31 3.60 10.80
C THR A 119 -2.65 2.23 11.39
N GLN A 120 -2.59 1.18 10.57
CA GLN A 120 -2.76 -0.20 11.00
C GLN A 120 -1.81 -1.14 10.25
N THR A 121 -1.39 -2.21 10.93
CA THR A 121 -0.60 -3.31 10.36
C THR A 121 -1.32 -4.62 10.66
N LEU A 122 -1.50 -5.44 9.63
CA LEU A 122 -2.04 -6.79 9.72
C LEU A 122 -0.92 -7.78 9.38
N SER A 123 -0.74 -8.80 10.23
CA SER A 123 0.29 -9.83 10.08
C SER A 123 -0.33 -11.20 9.81
N GLY A 124 0.35 -12.04 9.03
CA GLY A 124 -0.09 -13.40 8.74
C GLY A 124 -0.09 -14.28 9.99
N GLN A 125 -1.25 -14.77 10.42
CA GLN A 125 -1.35 -15.56 11.66
C GLN A 125 -1.01 -17.06 11.49
N TRP A 126 -0.90 -17.54 10.24
CA TRP A 126 -0.67 -18.94 9.93
C TRP A 126 0.35 -19.11 8.80
N ALA A 127 1.62 -18.85 9.09
CA ALA A 127 2.71 -19.15 8.17
C ALA A 127 3.13 -20.63 8.27
N SER A 128 3.18 -21.32 7.13
CA SER A 128 3.78 -22.65 7.03
C SER A 128 5.29 -22.55 7.23
N SER A 129 5.88 -23.43 8.05
CA SER A 129 7.34 -23.51 8.26
C SER A 129 8.16 -23.91 7.02
N SER A 130 7.52 -24.18 5.87
CA SER A 130 8.17 -24.68 4.65
C SER A 130 8.16 -23.70 3.46
N PHE A 131 7.29 -22.67 3.47
CA PHE A 131 7.21 -21.65 2.43
C PHE A 131 6.79 -20.30 3.02
N PRO A 132 7.32 -19.15 2.55
CA PRO A 132 6.86 -17.85 3.02
C PRO A 132 5.36 -17.72 2.77
N ALA A 133 4.61 -17.35 3.81
CA ALA A 133 3.15 -17.36 3.80
C ALA A 133 2.55 -16.50 2.68
N SER A 134 3.31 -15.50 2.23
CA SER A 134 2.90 -14.56 1.17
C SER A 134 1.56 -13.88 1.51
N PHE A 135 1.29 -13.68 2.81
CA PHE A 135 0.12 -12.95 3.26
C PHE A 135 0.21 -11.51 2.75
N GLY A 136 -0.86 -11.04 2.11
CA GLY A 136 -0.84 -9.76 1.41
C GLY A 136 -0.22 -9.80 0.01
N PHE A 137 -0.06 -10.97 -0.63
CA PHE A 137 0.33 -11.05 -2.05
C PHE A 137 -0.79 -10.64 -3.02
N SER A 138 -2.04 -10.87 -2.63
CA SER A 138 -3.23 -10.36 -3.32
C SER A 138 -4.12 -9.64 -2.33
N LEU A 139 -4.58 -8.45 -2.70
CA LEU A 139 -5.52 -7.68 -1.91
C LEU A 139 -6.74 -7.30 -2.76
N ARG A 140 -7.91 -7.27 -2.12
CA ARG A 140 -9.13 -6.70 -2.67
C ARG A 140 -9.88 -6.00 -1.54
N GLY A 141 -10.27 -4.76 -1.77
CA GLY A 141 -11.06 -3.95 -0.83
C GLY A 141 -12.27 -3.34 -1.51
N ASN A 142 -12.84 -2.30 -0.89
CA ASN A 142 -13.91 -1.47 -1.43
C ASN A 142 -15.22 -2.24 -1.74
N ARG A 143 -15.55 -3.20 -0.88
CA ARG A 143 -16.86 -3.86 -0.89
C ARG A 143 -17.30 -4.10 0.54
N ASP A 144 -18.39 -3.45 0.93
CA ASP A 144 -19.11 -3.79 2.14
C ASP A 144 -19.74 -5.18 1.94
N LEU A 145 -19.26 -6.18 2.68
CA LEU A 145 -19.72 -7.57 2.56
C LEU A 145 -20.80 -7.91 3.59
N ASP A 146 -20.92 -7.14 4.67
CA ASP A 146 -21.84 -7.38 5.77
C ASP A 146 -22.90 -6.28 5.95
N GLN A 147 -22.93 -5.29 5.04
CA GLN A 147 -23.88 -4.17 5.00
C GLN A 147 -23.82 -3.28 6.25
N ASN A 148 -22.66 -3.19 6.90
CA ASN A 148 -22.50 -2.39 8.12
C ASN A 148 -22.03 -0.94 7.84
N GLY A 149 -21.80 -0.59 6.57
CA GLY A 149 -21.27 0.71 6.16
C GLY A 149 -19.74 0.78 6.07
N TYR A 150 -19.03 -0.31 6.37
CA TYR A 150 -17.57 -0.45 6.27
C TYR A 150 -17.19 -1.53 5.26
N PRO A 151 -16.12 -1.33 4.48
CA PRO A 151 -15.56 -2.38 3.63
C PRO A 151 -14.92 -3.51 4.47
N GLY A 152 -15.48 -4.72 4.41
CA GLY A 152 -14.90 -5.93 5.05
C GLY A 152 -15.92 -7.01 5.40
N PRO A 153 -15.49 -8.22 5.80
CA PRO A 153 -16.38 -9.22 6.41
C PRO A 153 -16.67 -8.85 7.87
N GLY A 154 -17.95 -8.79 8.22
CA GLY A 154 -18.44 -8.61 9.58
C GLY A 154 -18.03 -9.71 10.53
N ARG A 155 -17.96 -9.37 11.81
CA ARG A 155 -17.79 -10.34 12.91
C ARG A 155 -19.00 -11.25 13.07
#